data_AF-A0A1A9RZC1-F1
#
_entry.id   AF-A0A1A9RZC1-F1
#
_cell.length_a   1.000
_cell.length_b   1.000
_cell.length_c   1.000
_cell.angle_alpha   90.00
_cell.angle_beta   90.00
_cell.angle_gamma   90.00
#
_symmetry.space_group_name_H-M   'P 1'
#
loop_
_entity.id
_entity.type
_entity.pdbx_description
1 polymer ?
#
loop_
_entity_poly.entity_id
_entity_poly.type
_entity_poly.pdbx_seq_one_letter_code
_entity_poly.pdbx_strand_id
1 'polypeptide(L)'
;MLAKKILDELAEKISSTIAASPVKDAEKNVKTLLGSTFNKLDLVTREEFDIQQQVLIKTREKLAALEARLAKLEAAAPAAALPNRSEQQ
;
A
#
# COMPACT_ATOMS: atom_id res chain seq x y z
N MET A 1 13.66 1.42 5.13
CA MET A 1 15.01 1.65 4.57
C MET A 1 15.00 2.62 3.38
N LEU A 2 14.09 2.45 2.41
CA LEU A 2 14.00 3.30 1.21
C LEU A 2 13.68 4.78 1.51
N ALA A 3 12.69 5.07 2.35
CA ALA A 3 12.35 6.43 2.77
C ALA A 3 13.51 7.14 3.48
N LYS A 4 14.23 6.43 4.36
CA LYS A 4 15.38 6.98 5.10
C LYS A 4 16.48 7.45 4.15
N LYS A 5 16.83 6.62 3.16
CA LYS A 5 17.84 6.95 2.15
C LYS A 5 17.47 8.18 1.31
N ILE A 6 16.19 8.32 0.92
CA ILE A 6 15.70 9.47 0.16
C ILE A 6 15.73 10.75 1.01
N LEU A 7 15.39 10.65 2.30
CA LEU A 7 15.46 11.78 3.23
C LEU A 7 16.91 12.23 3.49
N ASP A 8 17.83 11.27 3.62
CA ASP A 8 19.26 11.55 3.78
C ASP A 8 19.83 12.25 2.53
N GLU A 9 19.53 11.74 1.32
CA GLU A 9 19.92 12.37 0.05
C GLU A 9 19.29 13.76 -0.16
N LEU A 10 18.05 13.95 0.30
CA LEU A 10 17.36 15.24 0.27
C LEU A 10 18.05 16.25 1.20
N ALA A 11 18.42 15.83 2.42
CA ALA A 11 19.12 16.68 3.37
C ALA A 11 20.48 17.14 2.84
N GLU A 12 21.24 16.23 2.22
CA GLU A 12 22.50 16.57 1.55
C GLU A 12 22.29 17.55 0.39
N LYS A 13 21.29 17.31 -0.47
CA LYS A 13 20.98 18.24 -1.57
C LYS A 13 20.57 19.61 -1.05
N ILE A 14 19.70 19.70 -0.05
CA ILE A 14 19.29 20.98 0.57
C ILE A 14 20.52 21.72 1.10
N SER A 15 21.38 21.05 1.86
CA SER A 15 22.61 21.65 2.42
C SER A 15 23.52 22.20 1.32
N SER A 16 23.75 21.42 0.25
CA SER A 16 24.57 21.87 -0.89
C SER A 16 23.93 23.04 -1.64
N THR A 17 22.61 23.05 -1.80
CA THR A 17 21.90 24.11 -2.54
C THR A 17 21.91 25.44 -1.78
N ILE A 18 21.80 25.38 -0.44
CA ILE A 18 21.90 26.55 0.44
C ILE A 18 23.33 27.10 0.41
N ALA A 19 24.35 26.24 0.49
CA ALA A 19 25.75 26.67 0.45
C ALA A 19 26.16 27.30 -0.89
N ALA A 20 25.54 26.87 -2.00
CA ALA A 20 25.86 27.35 -3.35
C ALA A 20 24.97 28.51 -3.84
N SER A 21 23.92 28.89 -3.12
CA SER A 21 22.96 29.92 -3.57
C SER A 21 23.05 31.20 -2.72
N PRO A 22 22.83 32.39 -3.31
CA PRO A 22 22.55 33.60 -2.55
C PRO A 22 21.37 33.39 -1.61
N VAL A 23 21.42 33.96 -0.40
CA VAL A 23 20.39 33.75 0.66
C VAL A 23 18.96 33.99 0.16
N LYS A 24 18.77 34.92 -0.78
CA LYS A 24 17.46 35.22 -1.39
C LYS A 24 16.91 34.11 -2.29
N ASP A 25 17.77 33.32 -2.94
CA ASP A 25 17.36 32.28 -3.89
C ASP A 25 17.37 30.88 -3.27
N ALA A 26 18.09 30.70 -2.15
CA ALA A 26 18.18 29.45 -1.43
C ALA A 26 16.78 28.94 -1.01
N GLU A 27 15.93 29.80 -0.45
CA GLU A 27 14.58 29.42 -0.01
C GLU A 27 13.73 28.88 -1.17
N LYS A 28 13.76 29.57 -2.33
CA LYS A 28 13.03 29.17 -3.52
C LYS A 28 13.53 27.82 -4.05
N ASN A 29 14.84 27.65 -4.16
CA ASN A 29 15.46 26.42 -4.67
C ASN A 29 15.17 25.23 -3.74
N VAL A 30 15.22 25.43 -2.42
CA VAL A 30 14.87 24.40 -1.43
C VAL A 30 13.39 24.02 -1.55
N LYS A 31 12.48 24.98 -1.70
CA LYS A 31 11.05 24.71 -1.87
C LYS A 31 10.77 23.90 -3.14
N THR A 32 11.43 24.22 -4.25
CA THR A 32 11.32 23.45 -5.50
C THR A 32 11.88 22.03 -5.34
N LEU A 33 13.03 21.88 -4.67
CA LEU A 33 13.63 20.58 -4.41
C LEU A 33 12.72 19.68 -3.54
N LEU A 34 12.16 20.23 -2.46
CA LEU A 34 11.20 19.55 -1.59
C LEU A 34 9.96 19.10 -2.38
N GLY A 35 9.36 20.00 -3.16
CA GLY A 35 8.22 19.66 -4.02
C GLY A 35 8.54 18.54 -5.01
N SER A 36 9.71 18.59 -5.66
CA SER A 36 10.13 17.54 -6.59
C SER A 36 10.38 16.19 -5.92
N THR A 37 10.79 16.19 -4.65
CA THR A 37 11.07 14.97 -3.89
C THR A 37 9.78 14.35 -3.38
N PHE A 38 8.85 15.17 -2.88
CA PHE A 38 7.52 14.72 -2.48
C PHE A 38 6.72 14.14 -3.64
N ASN A 39 6.83 14.71 -4.84
CA ASN A 39 6.22 14.13 -6.05
C ASN A 39 6.80 12.76 -6.44
N LYS A 40 8.03 12.44 -6.02
CA LYS A 40 8.68 11.13 -6.30
C LYS A 40 8.34 10.07 -5.25
N LEU A 41 7.69 10.44 -4.15
CA LEU A 41 7.40 9.54 -3.04
C LEU A 41 5.98 8.96 -3.08
N ASP A 42 5.23 9.17 -4.19
CA ASP A 42 3.85 8.73 -4.37
C ASP A 42 2.98 8.99 -3.12
N LEU A 43 3.08 10.21 -2.59
CA LEU A 43 2.42 10.60 -1.36
C LEU A 43 0.92 10.70 -1.61
N VAL A 44 0.15 10.07 -0.74
CA VAL A 44 -1.30 10.29 -0.63
C VAL A 44 -1.58 11.24 0.53
N THR A 45 -2.69 11.95 0.44
CA THR A 45 -3.16 12.78 1.55
C THR A 45 -3.53 11.89 2.74
N ARG A 46 -3.51 12.47 3.95
CA ARG A 46 -3.91 11.75 5.15
C ARG A 46 -5.37 11.25 5.06
N GLU A 47 -6.24 12.07 4.48
CA GLU A 47 -7.65 11.73 4.28
C GLU A 47 -7.81 10.52 3.34
N GLU A 48 -7.12 10.51 2.20
CA GLU A 48 -7.13 9.36 1.28
C GLU A 48 -6.62 8.09 1.95
N PHE A 49 -5.55 8.19 2.75
CA PHE A 49 -5.05 7.06 3.52
C PHE A 49 -6.10 6.51 4.49
N ASP A 50 -6.76 7.39 5.25
CA ASP A 50 -7.78 7.01 6.21
C ASP A 50 -9.00 6.37 5.51
N ILE A 51 -9.39 6.86 4.33
CA ILE A 51 -10.43 6.25 3.49
C ILE A 51 -10.02 4.83 3.08
N GLN A 52 -8.80 4.64 2.56
CA GLN A 52 -8.32 3.32 2.14
C GLN A 52 -8.26 2.34 3.32
N GLN A 53 -7.89 2.81 4.50
CA GLN A 53 -7.92 2.00 5.72
C GLN A 53 -9.33 1.51 6.04
N GLN A 54 -10.34 2.37 5.94
CA GLN A 54 -11.74 1.99 6.17
C GLN A 54 -12.24 0.98 5.13
N VAL A 55 -11.87 1.17 3.85
CA VAL A 55 -12.21 0.22 2.78
C VAL A 55 -11.58 -1.15 3.07
N LEU A 56 -10.32 -1.18 3.53
CA LEU A 56 -9.65 -2.42 3.90
C LEU A 56 -10.33 -3.14 5.07
N ILE A 57 -10.76 -2.41 6.10
CA ILE A 57 -11.51 -2.97 7.23
C ILE A 57 -12.80 -3.63 6.74
N LYS A 58 -13.62 -2.90 5.98
CA LYS A 58 -14.88 -3.44 5.41
C LYS A 58 -14.65 -4.64 4.51
N THR A 59 -13.54 -4.66 3.77
CA THR A 59 -13.21 -5.78 2.88
C THR A 59 -12.86 -7.02 3.68
N ARG A 60 -12.10 -6.89 4.78
CA ARG A 60 -11.80 -8.01 5.69
C ARG A 60 -13.05 -8.58 6.35
N GLU A 61 -13.97 -7.72 6.78
CA GLU A 61 -15.26 -8.16 7.34
C GLU A 61 -16.07 -8.96 6.33
N LYS A 62 -16.19 -8.44 5.09
CA LYS A 62 -16.89 -9.15 4.01
C LYS A 62 -16.20 -10.46 3.64
N LEU A 63 -14.87 -10.48 3.61
CA LEU A 63 -14.09 -11.69 3.33
C LEU A 63 -14.37 -12.77 4.38
N ALA A 64 -14.28 -12.43 5.66
CA ALA A 64 -14.57 -13.36 6.75
C ALA A 64 -16.02 -13.90 6.69
N ALA A 65 -16.98 -13.05 6.34
CA ALA A 65 -18.37 -13.48 6.15
C ALA A 65 -18.55 -14.45 4.98
N LEU A 66 -17.82 -14.23 3.87
CA LEU A 66 -17.83 -15.13 2.72
C LEU A 66 -17.14 -16.46 3.03
N GLU A 67 -15.99 -16.44 3.70
CA GLU A 67 -15.29 -17.65 4.17
C GLU A 67 -16.20 -18.50 5.07
N ALA A 68 -16.92 -17.86 6.01
CA ALA A 68 -17.88 -18.56 6.87
C ALA A 68 -19.05 -19.16 6.09
N ARG A 69 -19.52 -18.50 5.02
CA ARG A 69 -20.57 -19.05 4.14
C ARG A 69 -20.03 -20.22 3.32
N LEU A 70 -18.83 -20.10 2.78
CA LEU A 70 -18.19 -21.16 2.01
C LEU A 70 -18.00 -22.41 2.86
N ALA A 71 -17.46 -22.28 4.08
CA ALA A 71 -17.30 -23.40 5.00
C ALA A 71 -18.62 -24.12 5.32
N LYS A 72 -19.73 -23.38 5.47
CA LYS A 72 -21.07 -23.98 5.65
C LYS A 72 -21.52 -24.76 4.43
N LEU A 73 -21.27 -24.24 3.23
CA LEU A 73 -21.63 -24.92 1.98
C LEU A 73 -20.76 -26.16 1.75
N GLU A 74 -19.46 -26.09 2.03
CA GLU A 74 -18.55 -27.22 1.95
C GLU A 74 -18.90 -28.33 2.96
N ALA A 75 -19.31 -27.95 4.18
CA ALA A 75 -19.78 -28.91 5.19
C ALA A 75 -21.16 -29.51 4.86
N ALA A 76 -22.01 -28.78 4.13
CA ALA A 76 -23.33 -29.24 3.69
C ALA A 76 -23.28 -30.00 2.36
N ALA A 77 -22.17 -29.94 1.62
CA ALA A 77 -21.98 -30.77 0.45
C ALA A 77 -21.84 -32.23 0.89
N PRO A 78 -22.75 -33.14 0.50
CA PRO A 78 -22.51 -34.55 0.73
C PRO A 78 -21.21 -34.88 0.00
N ALA A 79 -20.29 -35.56 0.68
CA ALA A 79 -19.11 -36.16 0.07
C ALA A 79 -19.59 -36.83 -1.21
N ALA A 80 -19.25 -36.24 -2.36
CA ALA A 80 -19.67 -36.76 -3.64
C ALA A 80 -19.19 -38.20 -3.65
N ALA A 81 -20.14 -39.12 -3.54
CA ALA A 81 -19.92 -40.54 -3.64
C ALA A 81 -19.28 -40.72 -5.02
N LEU A 82 -17.95 -40.84 -5.03
CA LEU A 82 -17.24 -41.35 -6.18
C LEU A 82 -17.85 -42.74 -6.41
N PRO A 83 -18.57 -42.98 -7.51
CA PRO A 83 -19.07 -44.30 -7.77
C PRO A 83 -17.84 -45.21 -7.90
N ASN A 84 -17.75 -46.20 -7.02
CA ASN A 84 -16.72 -47.23 -7.05
C ASN A 84 -16.67 -47.80 -8.47
N ARG A 85 -15.64 -47.44 -9.23
CA ARG A 85 -15.39 -47.96 -10.59
C ARG A 85 -14.73 -49.34 -10.51
N SER A 86 -15.25 -50.19 -9.63
CA SER A 86 -14.78 -51.56 -9.39
C SER A 86 -15.92 -52.57 -9.54
N GLU A 87 -16.83 -52.34 -10.49
CA GLU A 87 -17.77 -53.35 -10.98
C GLU A 87 -18.02 -53.10 -12.49
N GLN A 88 -16.98 -53.23 -13.30
CA GLN A 88 -17.18 -53.61 -14.70
C GLN A 88 -16.35 -54.86 -14.94
N GLN A 89 -17.11 -55.95 -15.02
CA GLN A 89 -16.76 -57.28 -15.48
C GLN A 89 -16.08 -57.25 -16.84
#